data_AF-A0A973L8K5-F1
#
_entry.id   AF-A0A973L8K5-F1
#
_cell.length_a   1.000
_cell.length_b   1.000
_cell.length_c   1.000
_cell.angle_alpha   90.00
_cell.angle_beta   90.00
_cell.angle_gamma   90.00
#
_symmetry.space_group_name_H-M   'P 1'
#
loop_
_entity.id
_entity.type
_entity.pdbx_description
1 polymer ?
#
loop_
_entity_poly.entity_id
_entity_poly.type
_entity_poly.pdbx_seq_one_letter_code
_entity_poly.pdbx_strand_id
1 'polypeptide(L)'
;RGDPADAGAFARAADAIARAVVCTAALVDLDDVVLGGGVVNGAGDLLLDPVRDRVAELAGLAFIRRVRIGASKLGADAGLLGAAALGLVSSATSLDRFWAA
;
A
#
# COMPACT_ATOMS: atom_id res chain seq x y z
N ARG A 1 -23.88 -10.69 2.04
CA ARG A 1 -23.29 -10.08 3.25
C ARG A 1 -23.10 -11.21 4.26
N GLY A 2 -21.87 -11.69 4.44
CA GLY A 2 -21.52 -12.76 5.39
C GLY A 2 -21.56 -14.19 4.85
N ASP A 3 -21.25 -14.40 3.56
CA ASP A 3 -21.08 -15.77 3.04
C ASP A 3 -19.71 -16.32 3.51
N PRO A 4 -19.61 -17.53 4.06
CA PRO A 4 -18.32 -18.18 4.35
C PRO A 4 -17.37 -18.24 3.13
N ALA A 5 -17.90 -18.19 1.89
CA ALA A 5 -17.10 -18.04 0.68
C ALA A 5 -16.36 -16.69 0.61
N ASP A 6 -16.94 -15.61 1.14
CA ASP A 6 -16.30 -14.27 1.21
C ASP A 6 -15.08 -14.30 2.14
N ALA A 7 -15.18 -14.97 3.29
CA ALA A 7 -14.07 -15.08 4.25
C ALA A 7 -12.88 -15.83 3.67
N GLY A 8 -13.14 -16.93 2.93
CA GLY A 8 -12.08 -17.67 2.24
C GLY A 8 -11.39 -16.87 1.14
N ALA A 9 -12.12 -15.99 0.45
CA ALA A 9 -11.55 -15.12 -0.58
C ALA A 9 -10.62 -14.07 0.03
N PHE A 10 -11.04 -13.39 1.10
CA PHE A 10 -10.19 -12.41 1.80
C PHE A 10 -8.95 -13.05 2.41
N ALA A 11 -9.05 -14.26 2.98
CA ALA A 11 -7.89 -14.98 3.50
C ALA A 11 -6.83 -15.28 2.42
N ARG A 12 -7.26 -15.72 1.23
CA ARG A 12 -6.34 -15.96 0.10
C ARG A 12 -5.72 -14.66 -0.41
N ALA A 13 -6.51 -13.60 -0.52
CA ALA A 13 -6.02 -12.28 -0.90
C ALA A 13 -4.98 -11.77 0.12
N ALA A 14 -5.27 -11.95 1.41
CA ALA A 14 -4.38 -11.55 2.49
C ALA A 14 -3.03 -12.29 2.45
N ASP A 15 -3.02 -13.61 2.23
CA ASP A 15 -1.76 -14.36 2.08
C ASP A 15 -0.93 -13.88 0.88
N ALA A 16 -1.57 -13.67 -0.27
CA ALA A 16 -0.88 -13.17 -1.45
C ALA A 16 -0.29 -11.76 -1.23
N ILE A 17 -1.07 -10.84 -0.65
CA ILE A 17 -0.63 -9.47 -0.35
C ILE A 17 0.50 -9.49 0.69
N ALA A 18 0.36 -10.27 1.76
CA ALA A 18 1.36 -10.34 2.82
C ALA A 18 2.72 -10.84 2.30
N ARG A 19 2.72 -11.86 1.43
CA ARG A 19 3.95 -12.33 0.77
C ARG A 19 4.58 -11.25 -0.09
N ALA A 20 3.78 -10.53 -0.88
CA ALA A 20 4.29 -9.43 -1.70
C ALA A 20 4.94 -8.33 -0.83
N VAL A 21 4.30 -7.96 0.29
CA VAL A 21 4.82 -6.99 1.24
C VAL A 21 6.14 -7.46 1.86
N VAL A 22 6.18 -8.67 2.41
CA VAL A 22 7.40 -9.21 3.06
C VAL A 22 8.55 -9.34 2.06
N CYS A 23 8.30 -9.86 0.85
CA CYS A 23 9.32 -9.95 -0.18
C CYS A 23 9.85 -8.58 -0.58
N THR A 24 8.97 -7.59 -0.77
CA THR A 24 9.38 -6.23 -1.16
C THR A 24 10.15 -5.55 -0.03
N ALA A 25 9.66 -5.65 1.21
CA ALA A 25 10.34 -5.11 2.37
C ALA A 25 11.72 -5.75 2.57
N ALA A 26 11.87 -7.06 2.33
CA ALA A 26 13.16 -7.74 2.37
C ALA A 26 14.16 -7.23 1.31
N LEU A 27 13.66 -6.77 0.16
CA LEU A 27 14.50 -6.31 -0.96
C LEU A 27 14.91 -4.85 -0.85
N VAL A 28 14.02 -3.97 -0.35
CA VAL A 28 14.24 -2.51 -0.39
C VAL A 28 14.10 -1.81 0.96
N ASP A 29 13.99 -2.58 2.05
CA ASP A 29 13.93 -2.08 3.42
C ASP A 29 12.81 -1.04 3.66
N LEU A 30 11.57 -1.44 3.36
CA LEU A 30 10.39 -0.56 3.53
C LEU A 30 9.98 -0.42 5.00
N ASP A 31 9.51 0.78 5.36
CA ASP A 31 8.88 1.07 6.66
C ASP A 31 7.34 1.18 6.56
N ASP A 32 6.81 1.66 5.44
CA ASP A 32 5.38 1.96 5.28
C ASP A 32 4.83 1.39 3.97
N VAL A 33 3.69 0.70 4.07
CA VAL A 33 2.94 0.15 2.94
C VAL A 33 1.52 0.67 2.97
N VAL A 34 1.13 1.36 1.91
CA VAL A 34 -0.23 1.88 1.73
C VAL A 34 -0.94 1.08 0.65
N LEU A 35 -2.00 0.38 1.03
CA LEU A 35 -2.85 -0.39 0.12
C LEU A 35 -3.95 0.51 -0.44
N GLY A 36 -4.02 0.60 -1.77
CA GLY A 36 -5.03 1.36 -2.49
C GLY A 36 -6.06 0.49 -3.21
N GLY A 37 -6.98 1.14 -3.92
CA GLY A 37 -7.99 0.48 -4.74
C GLY A 37 -9.35 0.31 -4.05
N GLY A 38 -10.40 0.17 -4.87
CA GLY A 38 -11.79 0.14 -4.39
C GLY A 38 -12.09 -1.01 -3.44
N VAL A 39 -11.43 -2.16 -3.60
CA VAL A 39 -11.61 -3.33 -2.72
C VAL A 39 -11.08 -3.04 -1.32
N VAL A 40 -9.90 -2.43 -1.20
CA VAL A 40 -9.30 -2.08 0.10
C VAL A 40 -10.16 -1.03 0.81
N ASN A 41 -10.63 -0.02 0.07
CA ASN A 41 -11.50 1.03 0.63
C ASN A 41 -12.89 0.51 1.00
N GLY A 42 -13.43 -0.47 0.26
CA GLY A 42 -14.74 -1.05 0.52
C GLY A 42 -14.76 -2.12 1.61
N ALA A 43 -13.69 -2.92 1.72
CA ALA A 43 -13.56 -3.97 2.73
C ALA A 43 -13.00 -3.44 4.07
N GLY A 44 -12.14 -2.43 4.03
CA GLY A 44 -11.50 -1.87 5.22
C GLY A 44 -10.77 -2.94 6.03
N ASP A 45 -11.01 -2.95 7.34
CA ASP A 45 -10.34 -3.84 8.29
C ASP A 45 -10.66 -5.33 8.05
N LEU A 46 -11.77 -5.66 7.38
CA LEU A 46 -12.09 -7.04 6.98
C LEU A 46 -11.00 -7.68 6.09
N LEU A 47 -10.30 -6.86 5.30
CA LEU A 47 -9.14 -7.29 4.51
C LEU A 47 -7.82 -6.91 5.18
N LEU A 48 -7.73 -5.71 5.78
CA LEU A 48 -6.46 -5.20 6.31
C LEU A 48 -5.98 -6.00 7.53
N ASP A 49 -6.88 -6.43 8.42
CA ASP A 49 -6.48 -7.17 9.61
C ASP A 49 -5.86 -8.53 9.24
N PRO A 50 -6.49 -9.36 8.38
CA PRO A 50 -5.84 -10.58 7.87
C PRO A 50 -4.49 -10.33 7.19
N VAL A 51 -4.31 -9.20 6.48
CA VAL A 51 -3.02 -8.86 5.86
C VAL A 51 -1.98 -8.55 6.93
N ARG A 52 -2.33 -7.73 7.94
CA ARG A 52 -1.42 -7.36 9.04
C ARG A 52 -0.98 -8.59 9.82
N ASP A 53 -1.93 -9.45 10.19
CA ASP A 53 -1.65 -10.70 10.89
C ASP A 53 -0.68 -11.57 10.08
N ARG A 54 -0.97 -11.73 8.78
CA ARG A 54 -0.15 -12.59 7.94
C ARG A 54 1.24 -12.03 7.66
N VAL A 55 1.40 -10.71 7.57
CA VAL A 55 2.73 -10.07 7.51
C VAL A 55 3.50 -10.29 8.81
N ALA A 56 2.85 -10.16 9.97
CA ALA A 56 3.48 -10.41 11.26
C ALA A 56 3.98 -11.86 11.39
N GLU A 57 3.22 -12.83 10.89
CA GLU A 57 3.63 -14.24 10.83
C GLU A 57 4.82 -14.50 9.90
N LEU A 58 4.85 -13.82 8.75
CA LEU A 58 5.89 -13.99 7.73
C LEU A 58 7.17 -13.18 8.01
N ALA A 59 7.12 -12.19 8.90
CA ALA A 59 8.22 -11.30 9.23
C ALA A 59 9.34 -12.01 10.01
N GLY A 60 10.23 -12.70 9.28
CA GLY A 60 11.40 -13.38 9.86
C GLY A 60 12.53 -12.43 10.29
N LEU A 61 12.69 -11.30 9.58
CA LEU A 61 13.77 -10.33 9.81
C LEU A 61 13.28 -9.14 10.66
N ALA A 62 14.13 -8.64 11.56
CA ALA A 62 13.77 -7.58 12.50
C ALA A 62 13.25 -6.30 11.80
N PHE A 63 13.87 -5.91 10.70
CA PHE A 63 13.48 -4.73 9.92
C PHE A 63 12.17 -4.92 9.12
N ILE A 64 11.67 -6.14 8.97
CA ILE A 64 10.35 -6.38 8.35
C ILE A 64 9.25 -6.21 9.39
N ARG A 65 9.52 -6.48 10.67
CA ARG A 65 8.53 -6.37 11.76
C ARG A 65 8.09 -4.93 12.02
N ARG A 66 8.86 -3.92 11.57
CA ARG A 66 8.50 -2.50 11.66
C ARG A 66 7.60 -2.00 10.52
N VAL A 67 7.36 -2.82 9.49
CA VAL A 67 6.52 -2.44 8.35
C VAL A 67 5.11 -2.13 8.85
N ARG A 68 4.64 -0.90 8.59
CA ARG A 68 3.27 -0.48 8.91
C ARG A 68 2.39 -0.59 7.67
N ILE A 69 1.20 -1.18 7.84
CA ILE A 69 0.25 -1.40 6.74
C ILE A 69 -1.01 -0.56 6.98
N GLY A 70 -1.30 0.34 6.04
CA GLY A 70 -2.47 1.20 6.06
C GLY A 70 -3.25 1.17 4.75
N ALA A 71 -4.50 1.65 4.78
CA ALA A 71 -5.26 1.94 3.57
C ALA A 71 -5.01 3.38 3.08
N SER A 72 -5.11 3.58 1.78
CA SER A 72 -5.07 4.91 1.18
C SER A 72 -6.23 5.76 1.67
N LYS A 73 -5.92 6.93 2.26
CA LYS A 73 -6.92 7.92 2.67
C LYS A 73 -7.46 8.76 1.51
N LEU A 74 -6.83 8.67 0.34
CA LEU A 74 -7.18 9.47 -0.85
C LEU A 74 -8.27 8.80 -1.70
N GLY A 75 -8.70 7.58 -1.35
CA GLY A 75 -9.81 6.94 -2.03
C GLY A 75 -9.58 6.76 -3.53
N ALA A 76 -10.63 7.04 -4.33
CA ALA A 76 -10.57 6.99 -5.79
C ALA A 76 -9.70 8.12 -6.39
N ASP A 77 -9.50 9.21 -5.65
CA ASP A 77 -8.78 10.39 -6.13
C ASP A 77 -7.25 10.23 -6.07
N ALA A 78 -6.74 9.17 -5.44
CA ALA A 78 -5.31 8.92 -5.28
C ALA A 78 -4.54 9.01 -6.61
N GLY A 79 -5.10 8.48 -7.70
CA GLY A 79 -4.49 8.54 -9.03
C GLY A 79 -4.46 9.95 -9.62
N LEU A 80 -5.56 10.69 -9.53
CA LEU A 80 -5.66 12.06 -10.03
C LEU A 80 -4.76 13.01 -9.24
N LEU A 81 -4.76 12.89 -7.91
CA LEU A 81 -3.89 13.68 -7.03
C LEU A 81 -2.42 13.37 -7.27
N GLY A 82 -2.07 12.10 -7.50
CA GLY A 82 -0.71 11.71 -7.90
C GLY A 82 -0.28 12.33 -9.23
N ALA A 83 -1.16 12.33 -10.23
CA ALA A 83 -0.89 12.96 -11.52
C ALA A 83 -0.71 14.48 -11.41
N ALA A 84 -1.57 15.15 -10.62
CA ALA A 84 -1.45 16.58 -10.35
C ALA A 84 -0.13 16.90 -9.63
N ALA A 85 0.24 16.13 -8.61
CA ALA A 85 1.50 16.29 -7.89
C ALA A 85 2.71 16.13 -8.83
N LEU A 86 2.70 15.13 -9.73
CA LEU A 86 3.78 14.93 -10.69
C LEU A 86 3.92 16.13 -11.66
N GLY A 87 2.80 16.70 -12.10
CA GLY A 87 2.79 17.92 -12.92
C GLY A 87 3.39 19.12 -12.19
N LEU A 88 3.06 19.31 -10.91
CA LEU A 88 3.59 20.39 -10.07
C LEU A 88 5.10 20.26 -9.81
N VAL A 89 5.60 19.05 -9.54
CA VAL A 89 7.05 18.81 -9.36
C VAL A 89 7.82 19.04 -10.66
N SER A 90 7.24 18.63 -11.79
CA SER A 90 7.85 18.80 -13.11
C SER A 90 7.95 20.27 -13.52
N SER A 91 6.93 21.08 -13.21
CA SER A 91 6.94 22.51 -13.52
C SER A 91 7.89 23.30 -12.61
N ALA A 92 8.00 22.95 -11.33
CA ALA A 92 8.97 23.56 -10.42
C ALA A 92 10.42 23.35 -10.88
N THR A 93 10.76 22.13 -11.30
CA THR A 93 12.11 21.81 -11.82
C THR A 93 12.40 22.54 -13.14
N SER A 94 11.38 22.83 -13.94
CA SER A 94 11.54 23.62 -15.17
C SER A 94 11.83 25.10 -14.89
N LEU A 95 11.25 25.66 -13.83
CA LEU A 95 11.48 27.06 -13.45
C LEU A 95 12.89 27.24 -12.89
N ASP A 96 13.38 26.33 -12.05
CA ASP A 96 14.75 26.39 -11.53
C ASP A 96 15.80 26.35 -12.65
N ARG A 97 15.56 25.57 -13.71
CA ARG A 97 16.44 25.52 -14.89
C ARG A 97 16.34 26.76 -15.78
N PHE A 98 15.18 27.42 -15.83
CA PHE A 98 14.99 28.62 -16.63
C PHE A 98 15.71 29.84 -16.01
N TRP A 99 15.74 29.95 -14.68
CA TRP A 99 16.45 31.04 -13.98
C TRP A 99 17.96 30.78 -13.78
N ALA A 100 18.43 29.55 -14.04
CA ALA A 100 19.85 29.20 -14.00
C ALA A 100 20.58 29.34 -15.36
N ALA A 101 19.87 29.78 -16.41
CA ALA A 101 20.40 30.07 -17.74
C ALA A 101 20.41 31.58 -18.02
#